data_AF-A0A4U6J8D8-F1
#
_entry.id   AF-A0A4U6J8D8-F1
#
_cell.length_a   1.000
_cell.length_b   1.000
_cell.length_c   1.000
_cell.angle_alpha   90.00
_cell.angle_beta   90.00
_cell.angle_gamma   90.00
#
_symmetry.space_group_name_H-M   'P 1'
#
loop_
_entity.id
_entity.type
_entity.pdbx_description
1 polymer ?
#
loop_
_entity_poly.entity_id
_entity_poly.type
_entity_poly.pdbx_seq_one_letter_code
_entity_poly.pdbx_strand_id
1 'polypeptide(L)'
;LPLADRATIANMSPEYGATCGFFPIDGVTLEYMRLSGRSEEQVELVGAYAKAQGMWRNPGDEPAFTSSLELDMGTVEASLAGPKRPQDRVALGDVPKAFAASNELEV
;
A
#
# COMPACT_ATOMS: atom_id res chain seq x y z
N LEU A 1 4.74 7.82 -4.00
CA LEU A 1 4.69 6.91 -2.84
C LEU A 1 6.03 6.16 -2.73
N PRO A 2 6.81 6.36 -1.65
CA PRO A 2 8.01 5.59 -1.32
C PRO A 2 7.77 4.08 -1.30
N LEU A 3 8.83 3.27 -1.43
CA LEU A 3 8.66 1.81 -1.48
C LEU A 3 8.17 1.21 -0.16
N ALA A 4 8.61 1.75 0.99
CA ALA A 4 8.16 1.27 2.29
C ALA A 4 6.63 1.36 2.45
N ASP A 5 6.03 2.50 2.07
CA ASP A 5 4.59 2.70 2.12
C ASP A 5 3.83 1.73 1.19
N ARG A 6 4.37 1.47 -0.02
CA ARG A 6 3.83 0.45 -0.93
C ARG A 6 3.83 -0.92 -0.28
N ALA A 7 4.92 -1.28 0.39
CA ALA A 7 5.05 -2.55 1.10
C ALA A 7 4.05 -2.66 2.26
N THR A 8 3.80 -1.57 3.00
CA THR A 8 2.77 -1.54 4.05
C THR A 8 1.38 -1.83 3.49
N ILE A 9 1.00 -1.19 2.38
CA ILE A 9 -0.31 -1.41 1.73
C ILE A 9 -0.42 -2.85 1.20
N ALA A 10 0.62 -3.34 0.52
CA ALA A 10 0.64 -4.69 -0.03
C ALA A 10 0.62 -5.77 1.06
N ASN A 11 1.28 -5.52 2.20
CA ASN A 11 1.29 -6.45 3.33
C ASN A 11 -0.11 -6.71 3.88
N MET A 12 -1.00 -5.70 3.86
CA MET A 12 -2.37 -5.82 4.36
C MET A 12 -3.34 -6.55 3.39
N SER A 13 -2.84 -7.16 2.30
CA SER A 13 -3.69 -7.86 1.32
C SER A 13 -4.66 -8.88 1.93
N PRO A 14 -4.22 -9.75 2.86
CA PRO A 14 -5.12 -10.69 3.51
C PRO A 14 -6.29 -10.02 4.26
N GLU A 15 -6.06 -8.86 4.86
CA GLU A 15 -7.02 -8.13 5.68
C GLU A 15 -8.18 -7.52 4.87
N TYR A 16 -7.92 -7.11 3.62
CA TYR A 16 -8.97 -6.64 2.68
C TYR A 16 -9.41 -7.72 1.66
N GLY A 17 -8.96 -8.97 1.85
CA GLY A 17 -9.44 -10.13 1.09
C GLY A 17 -8.87 -10.26 -0.32
N ALA A 18 -7.79 -9.53 -0.66
CA ALA A 18 -7.12 -9.69 -1.94
C ALA A 18 -6.11 -10.84 -1.91
N THR A 19 -5.93 -11.51 -3.05
CA THR A 19 -4.85 -12.51 -3.21
C THR A 19 -3.46 -11.88 -3.14
N CYS A 20 -3.30 -10.66 -3.67
CA CYS A 20 -2.04 -9.94 -3.73
C CYS A 20 -2.27 -8.44 -3.95
N GLY A 21 -1.53 -7.60 -3.24
CA GLY A 21 -1.39 -6.17 -3.48
C GLY A 21 -0.16 -5.93 -4.35
N PHE A 22 -0.36 -5.42 -5.57
CA PHE A 22 0.69 -5.31 -6.56
C PHE A 22 1.02 -3.85 -6.87
N PHE A 23 2.29 -3.49 -6.73
CA PHE A 23 2.85 -2.22 -7.20
C PHE A 23 3.85 -2.50 -8.32
N PRO A 24 3.60 -2.01 -9.55
CA PRO A 24 4.51 -2.21 -10.68
C PRO A 24 5.93 -1.69 -10.44
N ILE A 25 6.89 -2.24 -11.20
CA ILE A 25 8.29 -1.80 -11.16
C ILE A 25 8.39 -0.42 -11.79
N ASP A 26 8.97 0.53 -11.06
CA ASP A 26 9.25 1.88 -11.53
C ASP A 26 10.61 2.39 -11.02
N GLY A 27 10.89 3.68 -11.24
CA GLY A 27 12.11 4.32 -10.76
C GLY A 27 12.32 4.22 -9.24
N VAL A 28 11.23 4.27 -8.46
CA VAL A 28 11.28 4.17 -6.99
C VAL A 28 11.71 2.76 -6.56
N THR A 29 11.28 1.73 -7.29
CA THR A 29 11.76 0.36 -7.05
C THR A 29 13.28 0.27 -7.23
N LEU A 30 13.82 0.83 -8.31
CA LEU A 30 15.27 0.80 -8.56
C LEU A 30 16.06 1.65 -7.55
N GLU A 31 15.54 2.81 -7.16
CA GLU A 31 16.12 3.65 -6.11
C GLU A 31 16.20 2.91 -4.78
N TYR A 32 15.13 2.21 -4.40
CA TYR A 32 15.12 1.40 -3.18
C TYR A 32 16.10 0.21 -3.26
N MET A 33 16.25 -0.42 -4.42
CA MET A 33 17.26 -1.47 -4.61
C MET A 33 18.68 -0.95 -4.35
N ARG A 34 19.01 0.24 -4.86
CA ARG A 34 20.30 0.90 -4.57
C ARG A 34 20.46 1.21 -3.09
N LEU A 35 19.44 1.85 -2.49
CA LEU A 35 19.43 2.21 -1.08
C LEU A 35 19.68 0.99 -0.17
N SER A 36 19.13 -0.17 -0.57
CA SER A 36 19.25 -1.42 0.16
C SER A 36 20.45 -2.28 -0.27
N GLY A 37 21.44 -1.67 -0.92
CA GLY A 37 22.78 -2.24 -1.14
C GLY A 37 22.91 -3.20 -2.33
N ARG A 38 21.97 -3.21 -3.29
CA ARG A 38 22.16 -3.98 -4.53
C ARG A 38 23.18 -3.28 -5.43
N SER A 39 23.99 -4.06 -6.15
CA SER A 39 25.00 -3.51 -7.06
C SER A 39 24.34 -2.75 -8.21
N GLU A 40 25.04 -1.74 -8.75
CA GLU A 40 24.52 -1.00 -9.92
C GLU A 40 24.29 -1.92 -11.13
N GLU A 41 25.16 -2.90 -11.37
CA GLU A 41 24.97 -3.91 -12.41
C GLU A 41 23.62 -4.66 -12.25
N GLN A 42 23.28 -5.06 -11.02
CA GLN A 42 22.01 -5.74 -10.76
C GLN A 42 20.81 -4.80 -10.96
N VAL A 43 20.93 -3.54 -10.53
CA VAL A 43 19.87 -2.54 -10.68
C VAL A 43 19.63 -2.23 -12.17
N GLU A 44 20.69 -2.08 -12.94
CA GLU A 44 20.63 -1.89 -14.40
C GLU A 44 19.99 -3.09 -15.09
N LEU A 45 20.40 -4.32 -14.74
CA LEU A 45 19.82 -5.55 -15.27
C LEU A 45 18.31 -5.62 -15.03
N VAL A 46 17.87 -5.38 -13.78
CA VAL A 46 16.45 -5.41 -13.43
C VAL A 46 15.67 -4.34 -14.20
N GLY A 47 16.21 -3.13 -14.29
CA GLY A 47 15.58 -2.04 -15.05
C GLY A 47 15.45 -2.35 -16.54
N ALA A 48 16.52 -2.86 -17.17
CA ALA A 48 16.52 -3.23 -18.58
C ALA A 48 15.54 -4.38 -18.86
N TYR A 49 15.55 -5.42 -18.03
CA TYR A 49 14.67 -6.57 -18.16
C TYR A 49 13.20 -6.18 -17.98
N ALA A 50 12.85 -5.41 -16.94
CA ALA A 50 11.49 -4.97 -16.70
C ALA A 50 10.91 -4.16 -17.88
N LYS A 51 11.74 -3.30 -18.50
CA LYS A 51 11.36 -2.56 -19.71
C LYS A 51 11.18 -3.48 -20.92
N ALA A 52 12.13 -4.38 -21.17
CA ALA A 52 12.07 -5.30 -22.30
C ALA A 52 10.84 -6.24 -22.23
N GLN A 53 10.41 -6.62 -21.03
CA GLN A 53 9.24 -7.47 -20.80
C GLN A 53 7.91 -6.70 -20.72
N GLY A 54 7.92 -5.37 -20.82
CA GLY A 54 6.70 -4.56 -20.67
C GLY A 54 6.14 -4.53 -19.24
N MET A 55 6.95 -4.86 -18.24
CA MET A 55 6.57 -4.80 -16.82
C MET A 55 6.87 -3.44 -16.17
N TRP A 56 7.57 -2.57 -16.88
CA TRP A 56 7.93 -1.23 -16.42
C TRP A 56 6.72 -0.29 -16.46
N ARG A 57 6.47 0.42 -15.35
CA ARG A 57 5.41 1.41 -15.23
C ARG A 57 5.91 2.80 -15.58
N ASN A 58 5.30 3.42 -16.58
CA ASN A 58 5.48 4.83 -16.92
C ASN A 58 4.38 5.67 -16.29
N PRO A 59 4.59 6.96 -15.99
CA PRO A 59 3.51 7.85 -15.58
C PRO A 59 2.38 7.89 -16.62
N GLY A 60 1.13 7.74 -16.17
CA GLY A 60 -0.05 7.81 -17.04
C GLY A 60 -0.49 6.48 -17.66
N ASP A 61 0.30 5.39 -17.60
CA ASP A 61 -0.21 4.06 -18.00
C ASP A 61 -1.47 3.70 -17.19
N GLU A 62 -2.51 3.20 -17.87
CA GLU A 62 -3.74 2.74 -17.24
C GLU A 62 -4.08 1.34 -17.77
N PRO A 63 -3.71 0.28 -17.03
CA PRO A 63 -4.12 -1.07 -17.37
C PRO A 63 -5.65 -1.19 -17.36
N ALA A 64 -6.19 -2.06 -18.21
CA ALA A 64 -7.61 -2.37 -18.20
C ALA A 64 -7.93 -3.22 -16.96
N PHE A 65 -8.55 -2.61 -15.96
CA PHE A 65 -9.04 -3.29 -14.76
C PHE A 65 -10.52 -3.65 -14.90
N THR A 66 -10.94 -4.76 -14.28
CA THR A 66 -12.35 -5.15 -14.21
C THR A 66 -13.19 -4.13 -13.44
N SER A 67 -12.59 -3.49 -12.43
CA SER A 67 -13.17 -2.42 -11.63
C SER A 67 -12.06 -1.49 -11.15
N SER A 68 -12.37 -0.21 -11.03
CA SER A 68 -11.45 0.83 -10.55
C SER A 68 -12.05 1.50 -9.32
N LEU A 69 -11.21 1.70 -8.31
CA LEU A 69 -11.53 2.46 -7.11
C LEU A 69 -10.52 3.61 -6.98
N GLU A 70 -10.96 4.73 -6.43
CA GLU A 70 -10.13 5.91 -6.22
C GLU A 70 -10.10 6.27 -4.73
N LEU A 71 -8.96 6.77 -4.26
CA LEU A 71 -8.77 7.29 -2.92
C LEU A 71 -8.07 8.64 -3.00
N ASP A 72 -8.75 9.69 -2.58
CA ASP A 72 -8.14 11.01 -2.44
C ASP A 72 -7.28 11.05 -1.17
N MET A 73 -5.97 11.16 -1.35
CA MET A 73 -5.00 11.23 -0.26
C MET A 73 -5.21 12.45 0.66
N GLY A 74 -5.85 13.52 0.18
CA GLY A 74 -6.20 14.70 0.99
C GLY A 74 -7.29 14.43 2.03
N THR A 75 -8.06 13.34 1.85
CA THR A 75 -9.09 12.90 2.81
C THR A 75 -8.54 11.98 3.89
N VAL A 76 -7.29 11.54 3.76
CA VAL A 76 -6.68 10.59 4.70
C VAL A 76 -6.27 11.32 5.98
N GLU A 77 -6.77 10.82 7.10
CA GLU A 77 -6.45 11.28 8.45
C GLU A 77 -5.87 10.15 9.30
N ALA A 78 -5.15 10.52 10.37
CA ALA A 78 -4.66 9.56 11.35
C ALA A 78 -5.81 8.77 11.97
N SER A 79 -5.66 7.45 12.02
CA SER A 79 -6.71 6.53 12.50
C SER A 79 -6.11 5.32 13.18
N LEU A 80 -6.96 4.60 13.91
CA LEU A 80 -6.66 3.34 14.58
C LEU A 80 -7.69 2.29 14.13
N ALA A 81 -7.27 1.02 14.06
CA ALA A 81 -8.15 -0.10 13.73
C ALA A 81 -8.52 -0.91 14.98
N GLY A 82 -9.80 -1.15 15.22
CA GLY A 82 -10.28 -1.95 16.34
C GLY A 82 -11.58 -1.45 16.98
N PRO A 83 -11.94 -1.97 18.17
CA PRO A 83 -11.14 -2.84 19.03
C PRO A 83 -11.15 -4.33 18.65
N LYS A 84 -12.08 -4.77 17.79
CA LYS A 84 -12.34 -6.21 17.57
C LYS A 84 -11.89 -6.73 16.20
N ARG A 85 -11.85 -5.89 15.17
CA ARG A 85 -11.49 -6.30 13.80
C ARG A 85 -10.56 -5.28 13.13
N PRO A 86 -9.61 -5.71 12.29
CA PRO A 86 -8.63 -4.84 11.63
C PRO A 86 -9.26 -3.86 10.62
N GLN A 87 -10.45 -4.15 10.10
CA GLN A 87 -11.20 -3.27 9.21
C GLN A 87 -12.01 -2.19 9.94
N ASP A 88 -12.10 -2.24 11.27
CA ASP A 88 -12.87 -1.27 12.06
C ASP A 88 -12.05 0.01 12.25
N ARG A 89 -12.05 0.88 11.23
CA ARG A 89 -11.33 2.16 11.24
C ARG A 89 -12.03 3.18 12.17
N VAL A 90 -11.26 3.76 13.08
CA VAL A 90 -11.66 4.84 13.98
C VAL A 90 -10.72 6.03 13.78
N ALA A 91 -11.25 7.21 13.46
CA ALA A 91 -10.46 8.44 13.40
C ALA A 91 -9.80 8.70 14.77
N LEU A 92 -8.55 9.20 14.79
CA LEU A 92 -7.79 9.28 16.04
C LEU A 92 -8.50 10.15 17.10
N GLY A 93 -9.19 11.22 16.68
CA GLY A 93 -9.99 12.07 17.56
C GLY A 93 -11.20 11.38 18.20
N ASP A 94 -11.71 10.32 17.58
CA ASP A 94 -12.90 9.58 18.01
C ASP A 94 -12.57 8.35 18.87
N VAL A 95 -11.29 8.00 19.04
CA VAL A 95 -10.85 6.82 19.80
C VAL A 95 -11.42 6.79 21.22
N PRO A 96 -11.43 7.87 22.03
CA PRO A 96 -12.02 7.83 23.37
C PRO A 96 -13.50 7.46 23.36
N LYS A 97 -14.26 7.98 22.39
CA LYS A 97 -15.69 7.70 22.22
C LYS A 97 -15.94 6.26 21.78
N ALA A 98 -15.14 5.77 20.82
CA ALA A 98 -15.24 4.40 20.35
C ALA A 98 -14.92 3.37 21.45
N PHE A 99 -13.90 3.65 22.28
CA PHE A 99 -13.53 2.80 23.41
C PHE A 99 -14.62 2.76 24.50
N ALA A 100 -15.23 3.90 24.82
CA ALA A 100 -16.35 3.94 25.76
C ALA A 100 -17.53 3.08 25.27
N ALA A 101 -17.89 3.22 23.99
CA ALA A 101 -18.98 2.45 23.38
C ALA A 101 -18.71 0.94 23.35
N SER A 102 -17.45 0.50 23.19
CA SER A 102 -17.12 -0.92 23.22
C SER A 102 -17.30 -1.57 24.59
N ASN A 103 -17.14 -0.81 25.68
CA ASN A 103 -17.31 -1.31 27.04
C ASN A 103 -18.80 -1.50 27.41
N GLU A 104 -19.69 -0.68 26.83
CA GLU A 104 -21.14 -0.82 27.02
C GLU A 104 -21.73 -2.07 26.33
N LEU A 105 -21.05 -2.58 25.30
CA LEU A 105 -21.43 -3.80 24.56
C LEU A 105 -20.95 -5.11 25.23
N GLU A 106 -20.18 -5.02 26.31
CA GLU A 106 -19.64 -6.18 27.05
C GLU A 106 -20.35 -6.42 28.40
N VAL A 107 -21.39 -5.64 28.72
CA VAL A 107 -22.27 -5.80 29.90
C VAL A 107 -23.60 -6.44 29.50
#